data_AF-A0A2G6ER12-F1
#
_entry.id   AF-A0A2G6ER12-F1
#
_cell.length_a   1.000
_cell.length_b   1.000
_cell.length_c   1.000
_cell.angle_alpha   90.00
_cell.angle_beta   90.00
_cell.angle_gamma   90.00
#
_symmetry.space_group_name_H-M   'P 1'
#
loop_
_entity.id
_entity.type
_entity.pdbx_description
1 polymer ?
#
loop_
_entity_poly.entity_id
_entity_poly.type
_entity_poly.pdbx_seq_one_letter_code
_entity_poly.pdbx_strand_id
1 'polypeptide(L)' 'MAPSAKLASFDWQDPLLFKNQLTEEEQMVQESAHRYCQDKLMPRVLKANRDETFDR' A
#
# COMPACT_ATOMS: atom_id res chain seq x y z
N MET A 1 -42.97 -6.15 -3.19
CA MET A 1 -41.69 -5.87 -3.85
C MET A 1 -40.57 -6.17 -2.85
N ALA A 2 -39.72 -7.16 -3.13
CA ALA A 2 -38.58 -7.45 -2.27
C ALA A 2 -37.53 -6.33 -2.41
N PRO A 3 -36.84 -5.92 -1.33
CA PRO A 3 -35.80 -4.90 -1.43
C PRO A 3 -34.63 -5.45 -2.25
N SER A 4 -34.21 -4.71 -3.27
CA SER A 4 -32.99 -5.01 -4.02
C SER A 4 -31.80 -4.77 -3.10
N ALA A 5 -31.05 -5.84 -2.77
CA ALA A 5 -29.83 -5.72 -1.98
C ALA A 5 -28.84 -4.80 -2.71
N LYS A 6 -28.33 -3.78 -2.02
CA LYS A 6 -27.20 -2.98 -2.53
C LYS A 6 -25.93 -3.83 -2.45
N LEU A 7 -25.24 -3.98 -3.57
CA LEU A 7 -23.91 -4.57 -3.61
C LEU A 7 -22.95 -3.72 -2.77
N ALA A 8 -22.09 -4.37 -1.99
CA ALA A 8 -21.00 -3.71 -1.29
C ALA A 8 -19.99 -3.13 -2.29
N SER A 9 -19.30 -2.05 -1.91
CA SER A 9 -18.24 -1.47 -2.74
C SER A 9 -17.09 -2.46 -2.87
N PHE A 10 -16.63 -2.69 -4.10
CA PHE A 10 -15.55 -3.63 -4.41
C PHE A 10 -14.32 -2.86 -4.89
N ASP A 11 -13.19 -3.03 -4.20
CA ASP A 11 -11.88 -2.52 -4.62
C ASP A 11 -11.07 -3.65 -5.26
N TRP A 12 -10.62 -3.45 -6.50
CA TRP A 12 -9.82 -4.45 -7.21
C TRP A 12 -8.37 -4.52 -6.69
N GLN A 13 -7.87 -3.46 -6.06
CA GLN A 13 -6.53 -3.43 -5.44
C GLN A 13 -6.53 -4.07 -4.06
N ASP A 14 -7.70 -4.12 -3.41
CA ASP A 14 -7.90 -4.78 -2.12
C ASP A 14 -9.22 -5.60 -2.08
N PRO A 15 -9.32 -6.70 -2.86
CA PRO A 15 -10.57 -7.47 -2.99
C PRO A 15 -11.08 -8.08 -1.68
N LEU A 16 -10.18 -8.27 -0.71
CA LEU A 16 -10.47 -8.89 0.59
C LEU A 16 -10.46 -7.89 1.73
N LEU A 17 -10.42 -6.58 1.42
CA LEU A 17 -10.38 -5.50 2.40
C LEU A 17 -9.30 -5.74 3.47
N PHE A 18 -8.12 -6.17 3.05
CA PHE A 18 -6.96 -6.42 3.91
C PHE A 18 -6.67 -5.23 4.82
N LYS A 19 -6.78 -3.99 4.31
CA LYS A 19 -6.60 -2.79 5.14
C LYS A 19 -7.55 -2.73 6.33
N ASN A 20 -8.79 -3.22 6.18
CA ASN A 20 -9.78 -3.24 7.27
C ASN A 20 -9.52 -4.32 8.31
N GLN A 21 -8.60 -5.25 8.04
CA GLN A 21 -8.18 -6.29 9.00
C GLN A 21 -7.01 -5.82 9.87
N LEU A 22 -6.40 -4.68 9.54
CA LEU A 22 -5.29 -4.09 10.28
C LEU A 22 -5.80 -3.20 11.40
N THR A 23 -5.09 -3.20 12.52
CA THR A 23 -5.24 -2.22 13.59
C THR A 23 -4.79 -0.83 13.14
N GLU A 24 -5.21 0.22 13.85
CA GLU A 24 -4.80 1.60 13.53
C GLU A 24 -3.28 1.78 13.54
N GLU A 25 -2.59 1.15 14.50
CA GLU A 25 -1.12 1.18 14.59
C GLU A 25 -0.46 0.53 13.37
N GLU A 26 -0.96 -0.64 12.94
CA GLU A 26 -0.44 -1.32 11.73
C GLU A 26 -0.68 -0.49 10.47
N GLN A 27 -1.84 0.18 10.36
CA GLN A 27 -2.11 1.09 9.24
C GLN A 27 -1.14 2.28 9.25
N MET A 28 -0.87 2.88 10.41
CA MET A 28 0.09 3.98 10.54
C MET A 28 1.50 3.55 10.13
N VAL A 29 1.94 2.35 10.56
CA VAL A 29 3.24 1.79 10.18
C VAL A 29 3.31 1.53 8.68
N GLN A 30 2.25 0.94 8.09
CA GLN A 30 2.16 0.71 6.64
C GLN A 30 2.27 2.02 5.86
N GLU A 31 1.53 3.06 6.26
CA GLU A 31 1.56 4.36 5.59
C GLU A 31 2.93 5.03 5.72
N SER A 32 3.53 4.99 6.90
CA SER A 32 4.89 5.51 7.14
C SER A 32 5.92 4.82 6.24
N ALA A 33 5.88 3.49 6.17
CA ALA A 33 6.75 2.71 5.31
C ALA A 33 6.52 3.05 3.83
N HIS A 34 5.25 3.16 3.39
CA HIS A 34 4.91 3.52 2.02
C HIS A 34 5.48 4.90 1.64
N ARG A 35 5.28 5.92 2.49
CA ARG A 35 5.81 7.28 2.26
C ARG A 35 7.33 7.26 2.13
N TYR A 36 8.04 6.60 3.04
CA TYR A 36 9.51 6.51 2.96
C TYR A 36 9.98 5.84 1.67
N CYS A 37 9.32 4.75 1.26
CA CYS A 37 9.63 4.06 0.01
C CYS A 37 9.45 4.98 -1.20
N GLN A 38 8.36 5.74 -1.28
CA GLN A 38 8.12 6.67 -2.39
C GLN A 38 9.09 7.86 -2.37
N ASP A 39 9.26 8.50 -1.22
CA ASP A 39 10.02 9.75 -1.13
C ASP A 39 11.53 9.53 -1.20
N LYS A 40 12.02 8.42 -0.62
CA LYS A 40 13.45 8.16 -0.46
C LYS A 40 13.96 7.06 -1.37
N LEU A 41 13.24 5.94 -1.53
CA LEU A 41 13.76 4.78 -2.27
C LEU A 41 13.47 4.85 -3.77
N MET A 42 12.24 5.20 -4.15
CA MET A 42 11.79 5.29 -5.54
C MET A 42 12.67 6.16 -6.45
N PRO A 43 13.11 7.38 -6.06
CA PRO A 43 13.90 8.22 -6.96
C PRO A 43 15.31 7.67 -7.26
N ARG A 44 15.85 6.81 -6.40
CA ARG A 44 17.23 6.29 -6.53
C ARG A 44 17.32 4.86 -7.01
N VAL A 45 16.24 4.07 -6.94
CA VAL A 45 16.28 2.62 -7.20
C VAL A 45 16.83 2.28 -8.59
N LEU A 46 16.51 3.06 -9.62
CA LEU A 46 17.00 2.80 -10.98
C LEU A 46 18.52 2.97 -11.11
N LYS A 47 19.06 4.02 -10.50
CA LYS A 47 20.51 4.28 -10.52
C LYS A 47 21.24 3.32 -9.60
N ALA A 48 20.75 3.13 -8.38
CA ALA A 48 21.31 2.20 -7.40
C ALA A 48 21.39 0.77 -7.96
N ASN A 49 20.34 0.31 -8.67
CA ASN A 49 20.34 -1.00 -9.32
C ASN A 49 21.32 -1.09 -10.50
N ARG A 50 21.47 -0.01 -11.28
CA ARG A 50 22.37 0.02 -12.44
C ARG A 50 23.85 0.06 -12.03
N ASP A 51 24.15 0.84 -11.01
CA ASP A 51 25.51 1.11 -10.57
C ASP A 51 25.92 0.19 -9.40
N GLU A 52 25.01 -0.68 -8.95
CA GLU A 52 25.17 -1.60 -7.80
C GLU A 52 25.61 -0.91 -6.48
N THR A 53 25.28 0.37 -6.33
CA THR A 53 25.59 1.16 -5.14
C THR A 53 24.36 1.33 -4.26
N PHE A 54 24.45 0.84 -3.01
CA PHE A 54 23.39 0.91 -2.00
C PHE A 54 23.93 1.49 -0.70
N ASP A 55 23.08 2.19 0.05
CA ASP A 55 23.41 2.61 1.41
C ASP A 55 23.62 1.35 2.27
N ARG A 56 24.78 1.25 2.94
CA ARG A 56 25.17 0.14 3.82
C ARG A 56 25.10 0.54 5.29
#